data_AF-A0A5B8MPG9-F1
#
_entry.id   AF-A0A5B8MPG9-F1
#
_cell.length_a   1.000
_cell.length_b   1.000
_cell.length_c   1.000
_cell.angle_alpha   90.00
_cell.angle_beta   90.00
_cell.angle_gamma   90.00
#
_symmetry.space_group_name_H-M   'P 1'
#
loop_
_entity.id
_entity.type
_entity.pdbx_description
1 polymer ?
#
loop_
_entity_poly.entity_id
_entity_poly.type
_entity_poly.pdbx_seq_one_letter_code
_entity_poly.pdbx_strand_id
1 'polypeptide(L)'
;MRVRGAGGGWVRGTRGARAARVRASVRDECIDAIRPFRRGEGATARDRSQILNLLERLEDSNACSSSEIREQLQGSWILLYQAPVKCEEDLSAYEKRAVTVEGPFLSAFKPLTKGLFKTLSNTQNILVDEQKIENIAEFRVASRWRGKLNIAGQVVLGEDKGEGSEETRKAYVTFSSFSLSLEGLEDFLTIPIDKVLTFLGKDIPKGYLLTTYMDEDLRVGRGDKGSIFVAKRMNKL
;
A
#
# COMPACT_ATOMS: atom_id res chain seq x y z
N MET A 1 14.62 -39.96 5.13
CA MET A 1 14.59 -41.33 5.69
C MET A 1 13.75 -41.29 6.97
N ARG A 2 12.58 -41.95 7.02
CA ARG A 2 11.67 -41.95 8.18
C ARG A 2 11.95 -43.18 9.04
N VAL A 3 12.12 -43.00 10.35
CA VAL A 3 12.08 -44.10 11.32
C VAL A 3 10.89 -43.85 12.26
N ARG A 4 10.03 -44.87 12.43
CA ARG A 4 8.88 -44.87 13.34
C ARG A 4 9.36 -45.21 14.75
N GLY A 5 9.12 -44.32 15.71
CA GLY A 5 9.15 -44.65 17.14
C GLY A 5 7.72 -44.88 17.64
N ALA A 6 7.51 -46.01 18.32
CA ALA A 6 6.27 -46.31 19.02
C ALA A 6 6.16 -45.44 20.29
N GLY A 7 5.05 -44.73 20.46
CA GLY A 7 4.79 -43.86 21.61
C GLY A 7 5.30 -42.43 21.41
N GLY A 8 4.47 -41.55 20.88
CA GLY A 8 4.82 -40.14 20.72
C GLY A 8 3.68 -39.33 20.15
N GLY A 9 2.95 -38.65 21.05
CA GLY A 9 1.94 -37.66 20.66
C GLY A 9 2.53 -36.64 19.69
N TRP A 10 1.70 -36.19 18.75
CA TRP A 10 2.07 -35.25 17.70
C TRP A 10 2.57 -33.92 18.27
N VAL A 11 3.88 -33.76 18.47
CA VAL A 11 4.50 -32.44 18.73
C VAL A 11 4.72 -31.71 17.39
N ARG A 12 3.63 -31.47 16.65
CA ARG A 12 3.58 -30.48 15.56
C ARG A 12 2.70 -29.26 15.89
N GLY A 13 1.94 -29.29 17.00
CA GLY A 13 0.96 -28.25 17.32
C GLY A 13 1.45 -27.02 18.09
N THR A 14 2.54 -27.12 18.87
CA THR A 14 2.89 -26.05 19.84
C THR A 14 3.77 -24.93 19.27
N ARG A 15 4.70 -25.24 18.36
CA ARG A 15 5.59 -24.24 17.74
C ARG A 15 4.85 -23.32 16.77
N GLY A 16 3.99 -23.89 15.92
CA GLY A 16 3.15 -23.11 15.00
C GLY A 16 2.17 -22.20 15.72
N ALA A 17 1.50 -22.70 16.77
CA ALA A 17 0.60 -21.89 17.60
C ALA A 17 1.32 -20.76 18.34
N ARG A 18 2.57 -20.99 18.79
CA ARG A 18 3.39 -19.93 19.40
C ARG A 18 3.77 -18.86 18.39
N ALA A 19 4.23 -19.25 17.20
CA ALA A 19 4.60 -18.30 16.14
C ALA A 19 3.39 -17.46 15.69
N ALA A 20 2.22 -18.08 15.54
CA ALA A 20 0.98 -17.38 15.21
C ALA A 20 0.58 -16.35 16.28
N ARG A 21 0.69 -16.70 17.57
CA ARG A 21 0.44 -15.76 18.68
C ARG A 21 1.43 -14.59 18.71
N VAL A 22 2.71 -14.85 18.47
CA VAL A 22 3.72 -13.79 18.39
C VAL A 22 3.41 -12.85 17.24
N ARG A 23 3.12 -13.39 16.05
CA ARG A 23 2.70 -12.60 14.88
C ARG A 23 1.47 -11.74 15.18
N ALA A 24 0.44 -12.31 15.81
CA ALA A 24 -0.75 -11.56 16.19
C ALA A 24 -0.42 -10.40 17.16
N SER A 25 0.42 -10.64 18.17
CA SER A 25 0.89 -9.60 19.09
C SER A 25 1.64 -8.47 18.36
N VAL A 26 2.58 -8.81 17.48
CA VAL A 26 3.35 -7.82 16.71
C VAL A 26 2.46 -7.04 15.74
N ARG A 27 1.49 -7.73 15.12
CA ARG A 27 0.48 -7.10 14.26
C ARG A 27 -0.31 -6.05 15.02
N ASP A 28 -0.80 -6.39 16.22
CA ASP A 28 -1.57 -5.45 17.05
C ASP A 28 -0.70 -4.27 17.51
N GLU A 29 0.56 -4.51 17.91
CA GLU A 29 1.54 -3.45 18.19
C GLU A 29 1.72 -2.49 16.99
N CYS A 30 1.82 -3.02 15.75
CA CYS A 30 1.91 -2.21 14.55
C CYS A 30 0.67 -1.34 14.35
N ILE A 31 -0.53 -1.93 14.47
CA ILE A 31 -1.79 -1.22 14.29
C ILE A 31 -1.95 -0.11 15.33
N ASP A 32 -1.61 -0.38 16.59
CA ASP A 32 -1.70 0.60 17.66
C ASP A 32 -0.67 1.73 17.49
N ALA A 33 0.53 1.42 17.00
CA ALA A 33 1.55 2.42 16.71
C ALA A 33 1.16 3.34 15.54
N ILE A 34 0.50 2.84 14.49
CA ILE A 34 0.11 3.68 13.34
C ILE A 34 -1.18 4.48 13.57
N ARG A 35 -2.08 4.00 14.44
CA ARG A 35 -3.42 4.57 14.68
C ARG A 35 -3.45 6.07 15.02
N PRO A 36 -2.52 6.63 15.80
CA PRO A 36 -2.52 8.06 16.13
C PRO A 36 -2.25 8.97 14.93
N PHE A 37 -1.62 8.44 13.88
CA PHE A 37 -1.16 9.22 12.73
C PHE A 37 -2.20 9.15 11.61
N ARG A 38 -2.52 10.29 11.00
CA ARG A 38 -3.48 10.34 9.88
C ARG A 38 -2.81 9.84 8.61
N ARG A 39 -2.58 8.53 8.51
CA ARG A 39 -1.81 7.90 7.43
C ARG A 39 -0.38 8.44 7.34
N GLY A 40 0.29 8.52 8.49
CA GLY A 40 1.67 9.03 8.61
C GLY A 40 1.78 10.53 8.88
N GLU A 41 0.70 11.31 8.71
CA GLU A 41 0.70 12.72 9.06
C GLU A 41 0.88 12.91 10.58
N GLY A 42 1.83 13.76 10.97
CA GLY A 42 2.13 14.08 12.37
C GLY A 42 3.11 13.12 13.07
N ALA A 43 3.61 12.09 12.39
CA ALA A 43 4.65 11.21 12.93
C ALA A 43 6.01 11.91 12.94
N THR A 44 6.71 11.90 14.07
CA THR A 44 8.11 12.35 14.16
C THR A 44 9.05 11.31 13.53
N ALA A 45 10.32 11.69 13.31
CA ALA A 45 11.34 10.74 12.87
C ALA A 45 11.49 9.55 13.84
N ARG A 46 11.32 9.79 15.15
CA ARG A 46 11.35 8.74 16.18
C ARG A 46 10.15 7.80 16.05
N ASP A 47 8.94 8.33 15.93
CA ASP A 47 7.72 7.52 15.77
C ASP A 47 7.83 6.66 14.50
N ARG A 48 8.30 7.26 13.40
CA ARG A 48 8.54 6.55 12.14
C ARG A 48 9.54 5.41 12.31
N SER A 49 10.68 5.66 12.97
CA SER A 49 11.67 4.62 13.22
C SER A 49 11.10 3.47 14.06
N GLN A 50 10.30 3.78 15.09
CA GLN A 50 9.62 2.76 15.90
C GLN A 50 8.63 1.93 15.08
N ILE A 51 7.79 2.58 14.26
CA ILE A 51 6.84 1.90 13.38
C ILE A 51 7.57 1.01 12.37
N LEU A 52 8.65 1.49 11.75
CA LEU A 52 9.42 0.72 10.78
C LEU A 52 10.02 -0.55 11.40
N ASN A 53 10.52 -0.46 12.64
CA ASN A 53 11.02 -1.63 13.37
C ASN A 53 9.92 -2.66 13.66
N LEU A 54 8.72 -2.20 14.06
CA LEU A 54 7.56 -3.07 14.27
C LEU A 54 7.14 -3.77 12.97
N LEU A 55 7.11 -3.03 11.85
CA LEU A 55 6.77 -3.59 10.54
C LEU A 55 7.81 -4.60 10.06
N GLU A 56 9.10 -4.37 10.29
CA GLU A 56 10.17 -5.32 9.97
C GLU A 56 10.00 -6.63 10.77
N ARG A 57 9.74 -6.53 12.09
CA ARG A 57 9.41 -7.69 12.93
C ARG A 57 8.18 -8.44 12.44
N LEU A 58 7.18 -7.72 11.91
CA LEU A 58 5.97 -8.31 11.35
C LEU A 58 6.27 -9.06 10.04
N GLU A 59 7.03 -8.43 9.14
CA GLU A 59 7.51 -8.99 7.87
C GLU A 59 8.33 -10.28 8.08
N ASP A 60 9.21 -10.33 9.09
CA ASP A 60 9.97 -11.53 9.46
C ASP A 60 9.08 -12.69 9.91
N SER A 61 7.87 -12.38 10.37
CA SER A 61 6.88 -13.35 10.81
C SER A 61 5.82 -13.66 9.77
N ASN A 62 5.98 -13.24 8.50
CA ASN A 62 4.95 -13.33 7.46
C ASN A 62 4.31 -14.73 7.37
N ALA A 63 2.97 -14.75 7.36
CA ALA A 63 2.18 -15.98 7.35
C ALA A 63 2.03 -16.55 5.94
N CYS A 64 2.04 -15.69 4.94
CA CYS A 64 1.75 -16.04 3.56
C CYS A 64 3.02 -16.34 2.78
N SER A 65 2.96 -17.40 1.99
CA SER A 65 3.92 -17.72 0.94
C SER A 65 3.88 -16.66 -0.17
N SER A 66 4.90 -16.64 -1.05
CA SER A 66 4.91 -15.76 -2.21
C SER A 66 3.72 -16.02 -3.13
N SER A 67 3.33 -17.28 -3.33
CA SER A 67 2.15 -17.66 -4.12
C SER A 67 0.85 -17.23 -3.46
N GLU A 68 0.70 -17.41 -2.14
CA GLU A 68 -0.49 -16.94 -1.40
C GLU A 68 -0.64 -15.41 -1.49
N ILE A 69 0.47 -14.67 -1.40
CA ILE A 69 0.48 -13.22 -1.61
C ILE A 69 -0.04 -12.86 -3.00
N ARG A 70 0.48 -13.55 -4.01
CA ARG A 70 0.12 -13.34 -5.41
C ARG A 70 -1.37 -13.56 -5.66
N GLU A 71 -1.93 -14.66 -5.13
CA GLU A 71 -3.32 -15.05 -5.33
C GLU A 71 -4.31 -14.13 -4.59
N GLN A 72 -3.93 -13.62 -3.42
CA GLN A 72 -4.83 -12.85 -2.56
C GLN A 72 -4.65 -11.33 -2.70
N LEU A 73 -3.75 -10.85 -3.56
CA LEU A 73 -3.52 -9.40 -3.74
C LEU A 73 -4.77 -8.67 -4.26
N GLN A 74 -5.57 -9.33 -5.08
CA GLN A 74 -6.81 -8.79 -5.63
C GLN A 74 -7.78 -8.34 -4.51
N GLY A 75 -8.37 -7.17 -4.70
CA GLY A 75 -9.40 -6.62 -3.81
C GLY A 75 -9.25 -5.12 -3.55
N SER A 76 -10.13 -4.62 -2.68
CA SER A 76 -10.13 -3.24 -2.22
C SER A 76 -9.38 -3.13 -0.89
N TRP A 77 -8.46 -2.17 -0.83
CA TRP A 77 -7.56 -1.98 0.31
C TRP A 77 -7.64 -0.53 0.78
N ILE A 78 -7.98 -0.29 2.05
CA ILE A 78 -7.90 1.03 2.66
C ILE A 78 -6.50 1.26 3.22
N LEU A 79 -5.86 2.37 2.85
CA LEU A 79 -4.54 2.75 3.36
C LEU A 79 -4.65 3.22 4.82
N LEU A 80 -3.96 2.54 5.71
CA LEU A 80 -3.86 2.89 7.13
C LEU A 80 -2.65 3.78 7.40
N TYR A 81 -1.52 3.50 6.76
CA TYR A 81 -0.25 4.20 7.00
C TYR A 81 0.61 4.23 5.74
N GLN A 82 1.32 5.35 5.53
CA GLN A 82 2.38 5.46 4.54
C GLN A 82 3.49 6.36 5.06
N ALA A 83 4.74 6.03 4.74
CA ALA A 83 5.90 6.78 5.17
C ALA A 83 7.11 6.52 4.27
N PRO A 84 8.11 7.42 4.27
CA PRO A 84 9.40 7.10 3.67
C PRO A 84 10.10 6.05 4.51
N VAL A 85 10.85 5.16 3.87
CA VAL A 85 11.76 4.24 4.56
C VAL A 85 13.04 4.97 4.98
N LYS A 86 13.50 5.96 4.19
CA LYS A 86 14.71 6.74 4.48
C LYS A 86 14.44 7.87 5.48
N CYS A 87 15.51 8.29 6.17
CA CYS A 87 15.52 9.53 6.93
C CYS A 87 15.30 10.74 6.03
N GLU A 88 14.74 11.82 6.57
CA GLU A 88 14.38 13.01 5.77
C GLU A 88 15.59 13.70 5.12
N GLU A 89 16.75 13.59 5.77
CA GLU A 89 18.01 14.09 5.22
C GLU A 89 18.43 13.33 3.95
N ASP A 90 18.07 12.05 3.84
CA ASP A 90 18.47 11.15 2.76
C ASP A 90 17.43 11.02 1.64
N LEU A 91 16.28 11.68 1.77
CA LEU A 91 15.27 11.73 0.73
C LEU A 91 15.69 12.68 -0.40
N SER A 92 15.71 12.17 -1.63
CA SER A 92 15.83 13.02 -2.83
C SER A 92 14.64 13.99 -2.91
N ALA A 93 14.82 15.09 -3.67
CA ALA A 93 13.74 16.05 -3.91
C ALA A 93 12.49 15.43 -4.59
N TYR A 94 12.65 14.30 -5.28
CA TYR A 94 11.53 13.53 -5.81
C TYR A 94 10.85 12.71 -4.72
N GLU A 95 11.61 11.96 -3.91
CA GLU A 95 11.05 11.18 -2.78
C GLU A 95 10.33 12.09 -1.78
N LYS A 96 10.86 13.28 -1.47
CA LYS A 96 10.18 14.29 -0.63
C LYS A 96 8.81 14.71 -1.17
N ARG A 97 8.62 14.71 -2.50
CA ARG A 97 7.32 15.01 -3.15
C ARG A 97 6.42 13.79 -3.24
N ALA A 98 7.00 12.62 -3.53
CA ALA A 98 6.28 11.36 -3.70
C ALA A 98 5.71 10.80 -2.39
N VAL A 99 6.37 11.09 -1.27
CA VAL A 99 6.06 10.54 0.06
C VAL A 99 5.12 11.43 0.88
N THR A 100 4.67 12.56 0.33
CA THR A 100 3.62 13.33 1.02
C THR A 100 2.34 12.47 1.13
N VAL A 101 1.51 12.72 2.15
CA VAL A 101 0.25 11.98 2.44
C VAL A 101 -0.70 11.88 1.23
N GLU A 102 -0.42 12.65 0.19
CA GLU A 102 -1.23 12.89 -0.99
C GLU A 102 -0.50 12.46 -2.29
N GLY A 103 0.74 12.00 -2.24
CA GLY A 103 1.51 11.55 -3.41
C GLY A 103 2.01 12.70 -4.32
N PRO A 104 2.83 12.39 -5.34
CA PRO A 104 3.48 13.40 -6.17
C PRO A 104 2.49 14.20 -7.03
N PHE A 105 1.32 13.65 -7.35
CA PHE A 105 0.31 14.30 -8.18
C PHE A 105 -0.52 15.35 -7.42
N LEU A 106 -1.02 15.05 -6.22
CA LEU A 106 -1.70 16.07 -5.39
C LEU A 106 -0.72 17.17 -4.94
N SER A 107 0.57 16.85 -4.81
CA SER A 107 1.59 17.85 -4.53
C SER A 107 1.67 18.96 -5.59
N ALA A 108 1.35 18.67 -6.85
CA ALA A 108 1.30 19.65 -7.93
C ALA A 108 0.10 20.62 -7.82
N PHE A 109 -0.99 20.19 -7.16
CA PHE A 109 -2.18 20.99 -6.93
C PHE A 109 -2.14 21.76 -5.58
N LYS A 110 -1.11 21.56 -4.75
CA LYS A 110 -0.97 22.19 -3.42
C LYS A 110 -1.10 23.71 -3.37
N PRO A 111 -0.56 24.52 -4.31
CA PRO A 111 -0.69 25.98 -4.23
C PRO A 111 -2.14 26.44 -4.25
N LEU A 112 -3.02 25.67 -4.92
CA LEU A 112 -4.43 25.98 -5.09
C LEU A 112 -5.35 25.32 -4.05
N THR A 113 -4.87 24.28 -3.36
CA THR A 113 -5.70 23.36 -2.55
C THR A 113 -5.34 23.32 -1.05
N LYS A 114 -4.30 24.05 -0.62
CA LYS A 114 -3.80 24.06 0.76
C LYS A 114 -4.90 24.49 1.75
N GLY A 115 -5.27 23.60 2.67
CA GLY A 115 -6.25 23.85 3.73
C GLY A 115 -7.73 23.75 3.31
N LEU A 116 -8.01 23.59 2.01
CA LEU A 116 -9.37 23.45 1.49
C LEU A 116 -9.87 22.00 1.54
N PHE A 117 -8.97 21.03 1.49
CA PHE A 117 -9.28 19.61 1.36
C PHE A 117 -9.04 18.88 2.68
N LYS A 118 -10.03 18.11 3.13
CA LYS A 118 -9.89 17.11 4.20
C LYS A 118 -10.01 15.73 3.60
N THR A 119 -8.92 14.97 3.55
CA THR A 119 -8.91 13.58 3.08
C THR A 119 -9.74 12.70 4.02
N LEU A 120 -10.76 12.05 3.47
CA LEU A 120 -11.68 11.16 4.18
C LEU A 120 -11.14 9.73 4.18
N SER A 121 -10.85 9.19 2.99
CA SER A 121 -10.32 7.84 2.80
C SER A 121 -9.33 7.81 1.64
N ASN A 122 -8.46 6.80 1.66
CA ASN A 122 -7.55 6.50 0.56
C ASN A 122 -7.66 5.00 0.32
N THR A 123 -8.28 4.62 -0.79
CA THR A 123 -8.57 3.21 -1.13
C THR A 123 -7.82 2.84 -2.40
N GLN A 124 -7.20 1.67 -2.40
CA GLN A 124 -6.56 1.07 -3.56
C GLN A 124 -7.36 -0.17 -3.97
N ASN A 125 -7.97 -0.13 -5.15
CA ASN A 125 -8.62 -1.27 -5.76
C ASN A 125 -7.63 -1.93 -6.73
N ILE A 126 -7.30 -3.19 -6.47
CA ILE A 126 -6.41 -3.99 -7.33
C ILE A 126 -7.26 -5.09 -7.96
N LEU A 127 -7.43 -5.03 -9.28
CA LEU A 127 -8.16 -6.00 -10.08
C LEU A 127 -7.14 -6.68 -10.99
N VAL A 128 -6.51 -7.73 -10.47
CA VAL A 128 -5.40 -8.43 -11.14
C VAL A 128 -5.90 -9.09 -12.42
N ASP A 129 -7.08 -9.70 -12.38
CA ASP A 129 -7.66 -10.41 -13.52
C ASP A 129 -7.99 -9.46 -14.69
N GLU A 130 -8.40 -8.24 -14.36
CA GLU A 130 -8.68 -7.16 -15.33
C GLU A 130 -7.45 -6.32 -15.68
N GLN A 131 -6.30 -6.62 -15.06
CA GLN A 131 -5.08 -5.80 -15.12
C GLN A 131 -5.32 -4.32 -14.82
N LYS A 132 -6.27 -4.03 -13.91
CA LYS A 132 -6.69 -2.67 -13.55
C LYS A 132 -6.34 -2.35 -12.11
N ILE A 133 -5.89 -1.12 -11.87
CA ILE A 133 -5.68 -0.59 -10.52
C ILE A 133 -6.23 0.83 -10.42
N GLU A 134 -6.84 1.13 -9.28
CA GLU A 134 -7.38 2.45 -8.98
C GLU A 134 -6.96 2.89 -7.58
N ASN A 135 -6.38 4.07 -7.47
CA ASN A 135 -6.13 4.72 -6.19
C ASN A 135 -7.14 5.87 -6.04
N ILE A 136 -8.07 5.71 -5.11
CA ILE A 136 -9.17 6.63 -4.88
C ILE A 136 -8.95 7.36 -3.56
N ALA A 137 -8.69 8.66 -3.65
CA ALA A 137 -8.67 9.56 -2.50
C ALA A 137 -10.01 10.29 -2.40
N GLU A 138 -10.82 9.96 -1.40
CA GLU A 138 -12.02 10.73 -1.10
C GLU A 138 -11.65 11.93 -0.24
N PHE A 139 -12.25 13.08 -0.53
CA PHE A 139 -11.99 14.31 0.20
C PHE A 139 -13.27 15.10 0.46
N ARG A 140 -13.16 16.07 1.37
CA ARG A 140 -14.16 17.10 1.60
C ARG A 140 -13.55 18.47 1.36
N VAL A 141 -14.21 19.29 0.55
CA VAL A 141 -13.83 20.68 0.26
C VAL A 141 -14.69 21.63 1.08
N ALA A 142 -14.05 22.62 1.71
CA ALA A 142 -14.71 23.67 2.49
C ALA A 142 -15.72 23.14 3.53
N SER A 143 -15.44 21.96 4.10
CA SER A 143 -16.31 21.22 5.02
C SER A 143 -17.71 20.89 4.49
N ARG A 144 -17.99 21.10 3.20
CA ARG A 144 -19.34 20.97 2.62
C ARG A 144 -19.41 19.94 1.49
N TRP A 145 -18.56 20.07 0.48
CA TRP A 145 -18.69 19.25 -0.72
C TRP A 145 -17.80 18.02 -0.64
N ARG A 146 -18.36 16.84 -0.93
CA ARG A 146 -17.56 15.63 -1.09
C ARG A 146 -17.05 15.53 -2.52
N GLY A 147 -15.86 14.97 -2.66
CA GLY A 147 -15.30 14.65 -3.96
C GLY A 147 -14.38 13.45 -3.89
N LYS A 148 -13.96 13.00 -5.07
CA LYS A 148 -13.08 11.86 -5.24
C LYS A 148 -12.02 12.22 -6.28
N LEU A 149 -10.77 11.94 -5.97
CA LEU A 149 -9.70 11.86 -6.94
C LEU A 149 -9.47 10.37 -7.24
N ASN A 150 -9.64 9.93 -8.47
CA ASN A 150 -9.28 8.59 -8.92
C ASN A 150 -8.01 8.66 -9.76
N ILE A 151 -7.00 7.88 -9.41
CA ILE A 151 -5.82 7.65 -10.24
C ILE A 151 -5.92 6.21 -10.76
N ALA A 152 -6.24 6.08 -12.04
CA ALA A 152 -6.37 4.80 -12.70
C ALA A 152 -5.06 4.40 -13.39
N GLY A 153 -4.87 3.10 -13.52
CA GLY A 153 -3.72 2.52 -14.19
C GLY A 153 -3.92 1.05 -14.48
N GLN A 154 -2.84 0.47 -15.00
CA GLN A 154 -2.72 -0.96 -15.20
C GLN A 154 -1.84 -1.58 -14.12
N VAL A 155 -2.19 -2.81 -13.73
CA VAL A 155 -1.39 -3.63 -12.82
C VAL A 155 -1.05 -4.95 -13.49
N VAL A 156 0.23 -5.31 -13.44
CA VAL A 156 0.74 -6.59 -13.93
C VAL A 156 1.59 -7.21 -12.84
N LEU A 157 1.29 -8.44 -12.45
CA LEU A 157 2.09 -9.17 -11.48
C LEU A 157 3.45 -9.53 -12.08
N GLY A 158 4.50 -9.52 -11.25
CA GLY A 158 5.83 -9.96 -11.66
C GLY A 158 5.86 -11.42 -12.07
N GLU A 159 6.98 -11.84 -12.66
CA GLU A 159 7.18 -13.24 -13.04
C GLU A 159 7.14 -14.14 -11.81
N ASP A 160 6.46 -15.29 -11.93
CA ASP A 160 6.51 -16.31 -10.89
C ASP A 160 7.87 -17.02 -10.93
N LYS A 161 8.76 -16.61 -10.03
CA LYS A 161 10.09 -17.20 -9.84
C LYS A 161 10.13 -18.16 -8.65
N GLY A 162 8.96 -18.58 -8.16
CA GLY A 162 8.81 -19.47 -7.03
C GLY A 162 8.87 -18.79 -5.67
N GLU A 163 8.86 -19.62 -4.63
CA GLU A 163 8.76 -19.20 -3.23
C GLU A 163 9.97 -18.41 -2.74
N GLY A 164 9.70 -17.41 -1.90
CA GLY A 164 10.72 -16.50 -1.36
C GLY A 164 11.21 -15.40 -2.32
N SER A 165 10.95 -15.53 -3.62
CA SER A 165 11.28 -14.48 -4.60
C SER A 165 10.48 -13.21 -4.35
N GLU A 166 11.15 -12.06 -4.31
CA GLU A 166 10.48 -10.76 -4.34
C GLU A 166 9.74 -10.54 -5.66
N GLU A 167 10.27 -11.05 -6.77
CA GLU A 167 9.67 -10.86 -8.09
C GLU A 167 8.25 -11.45 -8.16
N THR A 168 8.06 -12.63 -7.58
CA THR A 168 6.75 -13.29 -7.47
C THR A 168 5.73 -12.44 -6.70
N ARG A 169 6.21 -11.58 -5.78
CA ARG A 169 5.41 -10.73 -4.88
C ARG A 169 5.27 -9.28 -5.36
N LYS A 170 5.87 -8.92 -6.50
CA LYS A 170 5.75 -7.58 -7.09
C LYS A 170 4.49 -7.45 -7.92
N ALA A 171 3.86 -6.30 -7.81
CA ALA A 171 2.86 -5.80 -8.75
C ALA A 171 3.41 -4.53 -9.41
N TYR A 172 3.64 -4.60 -10.72
CA TYR A 172 4.05 -3.46 -11.52
C TYR A 172 2.85 -2.61 -11.87
N VAL A 173 2.98 -1.30 -11.69
CA VAL A 173 1.91 -0.34 -11.89
C VAL A 173 2.32 0.68 -12.94
N THR A 174 1.43 0.92 -13.90
CA THR A 174 1.57 1.97 -14.92
C THR A 174 0.33 2.86 -14.87
N PHE A 175 0.51 4.16 -14.59
CA PHE A 175 -0.62 5.08 -14.49
C PHE A 175 -1.10 5.50 -15.88
N SER A 176 -2.42 5.48 -16.08
CA SER A 176 -3.05 5.85 -17.36
C SER A 176 -3.75 7.19 -17.27
N SER A 177 -4.54 7.43 -16.22
CA SER A 177 -5.33 8.65 -16.10
C SER A 177 -5.50 9.10 -14.65
N PHE A 178 -5.91 10.35 -14.50
CA PHE A 178 -6.58 10.79 -13.29
C PHE A 178 -7.94 11.38 -13.64
N SER A 179 -8.92 11.18 -12.75
CA SER A 179 -10.19 11.88 -12.79
C SER A 179 -10.51 12.53 -11.45
N LEU A 180 -11.17 13.68 -11.51
CA LEU A 180 -11.67 14.43 -10.36
C LEU A 180 -13.19 14.48 -10.45
N SER A 181 -13.82 14.08 -9.36
CA SER A 181 -15.27 14.07 -9.18
C SER A 181 -15.65 14.92 -7.97
N LEU A 182 -16.80 15.59 -8.06
CA LEU A 182 -17.48 16.25 -6.93
C LEU A 182 -18.91 15.72 -6.84
N GLU A 183 -19.52 15.86 -5.69
CA GLU A 183 -20.93 15.51 -5.49
C GLU A 183 -21.82 16.25 -6.50
N GLY A 184 -22.53 15.49 -7.36
CA GLY A 184 -23.36 16.03 -8.45
C GLY A 184 -22.60 16.35 -9.75
N LEU A 185 -21.28 16.18 -9.80
CA LEU A 185 -20.43 16.41 -10.97
C LEU A 185 -19.40 15.28 -11.09
N GLU A 186 -19.80 14.17 -11.72
CA GLU A 186 -18.93 13.02 -11.96
C GLU A 186 -17.89 13.33 -13.03
N ASP A 187 -16.63 12.97 -12.76
CA ASP A 187 -15.47 13.04 -13.64
C ASP A 187 -15.33 14.36 -14.41
N PHE A 188 -15.74 15.48 -13.78
CA PHE A 188 -15.76 16.81 -14.39
C PHE A 188 -14.40 17.27 -14.91
N LEU A 189 -13.31 16.68 -14.40
CA LEU A 189 -11.99 16.80 -14.96
C LEU A 189 -11.35 15.41 -15.07
N THR A 190 -11.02 14.99 -16.27
CA THR A 190 -10.26 13.76 -16.54
C THR A 190 -9.06 14.08 -17.42
N ILE A 191 -7.87 13.68 -16.98
CA ILE A 191 -6.62 13.86 -17.74
C ILE A 191 -6.03 12.48 -18.08
N PRO A 192 -5.91 12.14 -19.38
CA PRO A 192 -5.23 10.93 -19.83
C PRO A 192 -3.71 11.15 -19.80
N ILE A 193 -3.09 10.85 -18.66
CA ILE A 193 -1.67 11.10 -18.38
C ILE A 193 -0.79 10.38 -19.41
N ASP A 194 -1.13 9.14 -19.73
CA ASP A 194 -0.45 8.34 -20.75
C ASP A 194 -0.38 9.07 -22.10
N LYS A 195 -1.53 9.53 -22.60
CA LYS A 195 -1.63 10.23 -23.89
C LYS A 195 -0.89 11.56 -23.87
N VAL A 196 -1.02 12.32 -22.79
CA VAL A 196 -0.34 13.61 -22.63
C VAL A 196 1.19 13.42 -22.64
N LEU A 197 1.70 12.42 -21.91
CA LEU A 197 3.14 12.17 -21.84
C LEU A 197 3.67 11.58 -23.15
N THR A 198 2.95 10.66 -23.78
CA THR A 198 3.31 10.15 -25.11
C THR A 198 3.39 11.28 -26.13
N PHE A 199 2.42 12.21 -26.13
CA PHE A 199 2.46 13.39 -27.00
C PHE A 199 3.69 14.27 -26.75
N LEU A 200 4.09 14.42 -25.48
CA LEU A 200 5.28 15.19 -25.09
C LEU A 200 6.59 14.40 -25.24
N GLY A 201 6.57 13.18 -25.77
CA GLY A 201 7.75 12.31 -25.88
C GLY A 201 8.36 11.92 -24.54
N LYS A 202 7.55 11.89 -23.47
CA LYS A 202 7.98 11.52 -22.11
C LYS A 202 7.54 10.11 -21.75
N ASP A 203 8.33 9.47 -20.91
CA ASP A 203 8.00 8.16 -20.37
C ASP A 203 6.78 8.21 -19.44
N ILE A 204 5.93 7.20 -19.57
CA ILE A 204 4.80 6.99 -18.66
C ILE A 204 5.36 6.56 -17.30
N PRO A 205 4.90 7.16 -16.18
CA PRO A 205 5.40 6.81 -14.86
C PRO A 205 5.06 5.35 -14.55
N LYS A 206 6.10 4.58 -14.31
CA LYS A 206 6.03 3.17 -13.89
C LYS A 206 6.62 3.04 -12.49
N GLY A 207 6.08 2.09 -11.74
CA GLY A 207 6.61 1.70 -10.44
C GLY A 207 6.23 0.27 -10.12
N TYR A 208 6.64 -0.21 -8.96
CA TYR A 208 6.17 -1.48 -8.43
C TYR A 208 5.78 -1.35 -6.97
N LEU A 209 4.87 -2.21 -6.55
CA LEU A 209 4.52 -2.48 -5.17
C LEU A 209 5.00 -3.90 -4.84
N LEU A 210 5.97 -4.02 -3.94
CA LEU A 210 6.39 -5.30 -3.38
C LEU A 210 5.58 -5.57 -2.12
N THR A 211 4.77 -6.62 -2.08
CA THR A 211 4.06 -7.03 -0.85
C THR A 211 4.97 -7.91 0.00
N THR A 212 5.40 -7.39 1.15
CA THR A 212 6.39 -8.03 2.04
C THR A 212 5.77 -8.78 3.20
N TYR A 213 4.55 -8.39 3.60
CA TYR A 213 3.73 -9.09 4.59
C TYR A 213 2.28 -9.14 4.12
N MET A 214 1.60 -10.26 4.34
CA MET A 214 0.15 -10.31 4.24
C MET A 214 -0.45 -11.33 5.21
N ASP A 215 -1.62 -11.01 5.72
CA ASP A 215 -2.52 -11.94 6.41
C ASP A 215 -3.96 -11.79 5.87
N GLU A 216 -4.95 -12.26 6.61
CA GLU A 216 -6.37 -12.28 6.23
C GLU A 216 -6.88 -10.90 5.74
N ASP A 217 -6.49 -9.82 6.43
CA ASP A 217 -7.02 -8.49 6.19
C ASP A 217 -5.97 -7.38 6.23
N LEU A 218 -4.70 -7.65 6.51
CA LEU A 218 -3.63 -6.66 6.54
C LEU A 218 -2.55 -7.00 5.51
N ARG A 219 -2.01 -5.98 4.86
CA ARG A 219 -0.78 -6.10 4.07
C ARG A 219 0.20 -4.98 4.36
N VAL A 220 1.49 -5.31 4.27
CA VAL A 220 2.59 -4.35 4.20
C VAL A 220 3.18 -4.41 2.81
N GLY A 221 3.32 -3.25 2.19
CA GLY A 221 3.91 -3.13 0.86
C GLY A 221 5.02 -2.09 0.83
N ARG A 222 5.99 -2.29 -0.06
CA ARG A 222 7.12 -1.38 -0.30
C ARG A 222 7.09 -0.90 -1.74
N GLY A 223 7.09 0.41 -1.94
CA GLY A 223 7.15 1.04 -3.25
C GLY A 223 8.58 1.19 -3.73
N ASP A 224 8.76 1.14 -5.05
CA ASP A 224 10.06 1.35 -5.73
C ASP A 224 10.70 2.72 -5.46
N LYS A 225 9.92 3.67 -4.94
CA LYS A 225 10.36 5.02 -4.53
C LYS A 225 10.64 5.15 -3.04
N GLY A 226 10.97 4.05 -2.36
CA GLY A 226 11.39 4.05 -0.95
C GLY A 226 10.27 4.41 0.02
N SER A 227 9.02 4.04 -0.31
CA SER A 227 7.86 4.21 0.56
C SER A 227 7.42 2.87 1.13
N ILE A 228 6.93 2.86 2.37
CA ILE A 228 6.23 1.72 2.97
C ILE A 228 4.74 2.06 3.10
N PHE A 229 3.88 1.06 2.91
CA PHE A 229 2.43 1.17 2.98
C PHE A 229 1.88 0.07 3.89
N VAL A 230 0.98 0.43 4.79
CA VAL A 230 0.17 -0.52 5.56
C VAL A 230 -1.27 -0.33 5.11
N ALA A 231 -1.89 -1.39 4.61
CA ALA A 231 -3.25 -1.32 4.11
C ALA A 231 -4.10 -2.46 4.65
N LYS A 232 -5.36 -2.16 4.92
CA LYS A 232 -6.35 -3.12 5.39
C LYS A 232 -7.31 -3.48 4.27
N ARG A 233 -7.61 -4.75 4.09
CA ARG A 233 -8.63 -5.22 3.14
C ARG A 233 -9.97 -4.67 3.58
N MET A 234 -10.71 -4.11 2.63
CA MET A 234 -12.11 -3.82 2.80
C MET A 234 -12.85 -5.13 2.54
N ASN A 235 -13.58 -5.63 3.54
CA ASN A 235 -14.36 -6.85 3.37
C ASN A 235 -15.24 -6.73 2.11
N LYS A 236 -15.35 -7.81 1.32
CA LYS A 236 -16.51 -7.99 0.45
C LYS A 236 -17.74 -7.83 1.35
N LEU A 237 -18.65 -6.93 0.96
CA LEU A 237 -20.00 -6.90 1.52
C LEU A 237 -20.62 -8.30 1.43
#